data_AF-A0A2G6KHS9-F1
#
_entry.id   AF-A0A2G6KHS9-F1
#
_cell.length_a   1.000
_cell.length_b   1.000
_cell.length_c   1.000
_cell.angle_alpha   90.00
_cell.angle_beta   90.00
_cell.angle_gamma   90.00
#
_symmetry.space_group_name_H-M   'P 1'
#
loop_
_entity.id
_entity.type
_entity.pdbx_description
1 polymer ?
#
loop_
_entity_poly.entity_id
_entity_poly.type
_entity_poly.pdbx_seq_one_letter_code
_entity_poly.pdbx_strand_id
1 'polypeptide(L)'
;MFTRDEFIIHVYCLIVQYYHRLFPTPLRHAGFRPKFSDEEALTLEIVGEYLSLETDTQISRYFRKHYRAWLPTLPDRSTLVRQWQNLWRVK
;
A
#
# COMPACT_ATOMS: atom_id res chain seq x y z
N MET A 1 -12.76 -16.59 11.74
CA MET A 1 -12.48 -15.15 11.84
C MET A 1 -11.04 -14.97 11.41
N PHE A 2 -10.76 -14.18 10.37
CA PHE A 2 -9.37 -13.96 9.95
C PHE A 2 -8.61 -13.23 11.06
N THR A 3 -7.38 -13.66 11.30
CA THR A 3 -6.42 -12.85 12.04
C THR A 3 -6.11 -11.58 11.24
N ARG A 4 -5.61 -10.54 11.90
CA ARG A 4 -5.22 -9.30 11.24
C ARG A 4 -4.13 -9.52 10.17
N ASP A 5 -3.23 -10.45 10.45
CA ASP A 5 -2.15 -10.88 9.59
C ASP A 5 -2.69 -11.56 8.32
N GLU A 6 -3.62 -12.51 8.47
CA GLU A 6 -4.32 -13.14 7.35
C GLU A 6 -5.13 -12.13 6.54
N PHE A 7 -5.78 -11.15 7.19
CA PHE A 7 -6.50 -10.09 6.51
C PHE A 7 -5.57 -9.24 5.64
N ILE A 8 -4.43 -8.80 6.17
CA ILE A 8 -3.43 -8.04 5.40
C ILE A 8 -2.94 -8.82 4.19
N ILE A 9 -2.58 -10.09 4.40
CA ILE A 9 -2.11 -10.97 3.32
C ILE A 9 -3.19 -11.15 2.26
N HIS A 10 -4.44 -11.36 2.68
CA HIS A 10 -5.56 -11.54 1.76
C HIS A 10 -5.81 -10.29 0.91
N VAL A 11 -5.83 -9.11 1.53
CA VAL A 11 -5.97 -7.83 0.82
C VAL A 11 -4.82 -7.62 -0.18
N TYR A 12 -3.58 -7.89 0.24
CA TYR A 12 -2.42 -7.81 -0.66
C TYR A 12 -2.56 -8.74 -1.87
N CYS A 13 -2.91 -10.01 -1.65
CA CYS A 13 -3.10 -10.98 -2.73
C CYS A 13 -4.21 -10.55 -3.70
N LEU A 14 -5.32 -10.00 -3.20
CA LEU A 14 -6.40 -9.48 -4.04
C LEU A 14 -5.91 -8.30 -4.87
N ILE A 15 -5.20 -7.34 -4.27
CA ILE A 15 -4.65 -6.19 -4.99
C ILE A 15 -3.71 -6.64 -6.10
N VAL A 16 -2.75 -7.53 -5.82
CA VAL A 16 -1.83 -8.06 -6.83
C VAL A 16 -2.60 -8.76 -7.96
N GLN A 17 -3.65 -9.52 -7.63
CA GLN A 17 -4.46 -10.23 -8.62
C GLN A 17 -5.20 -9.28 -9.57
N TYR A 18 -5.76 -8.18 -9.05
CA TYR A 18 -6.61 -7.29 -9.84
C TYR A 18 -5.87 -6.09 -10.43
N TYR A 19 -4.85 -5.58 -9.75
CA TYR A 19 -4.15 -4.36 -10.15
C TYR A 19 -3.59 -4.46 -11.56
N HIS A 20 -2.83 -5.52 -11.88
CA HIS A 20 -2.29 -5.70 -13.23
C HIS A 20 -3.36 -6.01 -14.30
N ARG A 21 -4.52 -6.55 -13.90
CA ARG A 21 -5.62 -6.84 -14.83
C ARG A 21 -6.37 -5.57 -15.21
N LEU A 22 -6.60 -4.69 -14.23
CA LEU A 22 -7.31 -3.42 -14.41
C LEU A 22 -6.40 -2.34 -14.99
N PHE A 23 -5.10 -2.39 -14.68
CA PHE A 23 -4.09 -1.42 -15.09
C PHE A 23 -2.92 -2.11 -15.80
N PRO A 24 -3.13 -2.61 -17.03
CA PRO A 24 -2.09 -3.31 -17.79
C PRO A 24 -0.95 -2.40 -18.22
N THR A 25 -1.21 -1.09 -18.32
CA THR A 25 -0.19 -0.07 -18.54
C THR A 25 0.24 0.54 -17.20
N PRO A 26 1.54 0.74 -16.95
CA PRO A 26 2.01 1.41 -15.74
C PRO A 26 1.36 2.78 -15.59
N LEU A 27 0.77 3.05 -14.43
CA LEU A 27 0.16 4.35 -14.13
C LEU A 27 1.19 5.49 -14.08
N ARG A 28 2.44 5.13 -13.78
CA ARG A 28 3.58 6.04 -13.80
C ARG A 28 4.32 5.90 -15.13
N HIS A 29 4.36 6.99 -15.88
CA HIS A 29 5.03 7.06 -17.18
C HIS A 29 6.47 7.61 -17.09
N ALA A 30 6.90 8.14 -15.94
CA ALA A 30 8.23 8.75 -15.78
C ALA A 30 8.85 8.50 -14.39
N GLY A 31 10.19 8.51 -14.36
CA GLY A 31 11.00 8.36 -13.15
C GLY A 31 11.42 6.91 -12.86
N PHE A 32 12.20 6.74 -11.79
CA PHE A 32 12.63 5.42 -11.33
C PHE A 32 11.46 4.65 -10.71
N ARG A 33 11.43 3.32 -10.95
CA ARG A 33 10.49 2.44 -10.26
C ARG A 33 10.73 2.52 -8.75
N PRO A 34 9.70 2.76 -7.92
CA PRO A 34 9.86 2.78 -6.49
C PRO A 34 10.26 1.38 -5.99
N LYS A 35 11.08 1.33 -4.94
CA LYS A 35 11.46 0.07 -4.27
C LYS A 35 10.28 -0.56 -3.50
N PHE A 36 9.27 0.25 -3.22
CA PHE A 36 8.02 -0.13 -2.59
C PHE A 36 6.95 -0.10 -3.67
N SER A 37 6.32 -1.24 -3.89
CA SER A 37 5.41 -1.45 -5.00
C SER A 37 4.09 -0.67 -4.82
N ASP A 38 3.38 -0.44 -5.92
CA ASP A 38 2.10 0.26 -5.88
C ASP A 38 1.03 -0.61 -5.20
N GLU A 39 1.14 -1.93 -5.35
CA GLU A 39 0.31 -2.94 -4.69
C GLU A 39 0.49 -2.92 -3.17
N GLU A 40 1.73 -2.84 -2.69
CA GLU A 40 2.02 -2.67 -1.26
C GLU A 40 1.45 -1.34 -0.75
N ALA A 41 1.63 -0.23 -1.49
CA ALA A 41 1.09 1.07 -1.10
C ALA A 41 -0.44 1.03 -0.99
N LEU A 42 -1.14 0.50 -1.99
CA LEU A 42 -2.61 0.34 -1.95
C LEU A 42 -3.05 -0.55 -0.78
N THR A 43 -2.29 -1.60 -0.48
CA THR A 43 -2.59 -2.49 0.66
C THR A 43 -2.58 -1.71 1.97
N LEU A 44 -1.57 -0.86 2.18
CA LEU A 44 -1.45 -0.09 3.42
C LEU A 44 -2.60 0.90 3.60
N GLU A 45 -3.04 1.51 2.50
CA GLU A 45 -4.15 2.45 2.52
C GLU A 45 -5.46 1.76 2.87
N ILE A 46 -5.80 0.70 2.13
CA ILE A 46 -7.06 -0.05 2.32
C ILE A 46 -7.13 -0.68 3.72
N VAL A 47 -6.05 -1.35 4.14
CA VAL A 47 -6.01 -1.94 5.48
C VAL A 47 -6.00 -0.84 6.54
N GLY A 48 -5.28 0.26 6.31
CA GLY A 48 -5.23 1.38 7.24
C GLY A 48 -6.61 1.98 7.52
N GLU A 49 -7.39 2.21 6.47
CA GLU A 49 -8.76 2.67 6.55
C GLU A 49 -9.67 1.65 7.28
N TYR A 50 -9.56 0.37 6.94
CA TYR A 50 -10.29 -0.71 7.63
C TYR A 50 -9.99 -0.76 9.13
N LEU A 51 -8.76 -0.45 9.53
CA LEU A 51 -8.33 -0.37 10.93
C LEU A 51 -8.68 0.97 11.60
N SER A 52 -9.46 1.83 10.95
CA SER A 52 -9.84 3.18 11.42
C SER A 52 -8.64 4.08 11.73
N LEU A 53 -7.56 3.96 10.94
CA LEU A 53 -6.42 4.86 11.00
C LEU A 53 -6.73 6.11 10.15
N GLU A 54 -7.27 7.14 10.78
CA GLU A 54 -7.85 8.31 10.12
C GLU A 54 -6.86 9.20 9.34
N THR A 55 -5.55 9.00 9.50
CA THR A 55 -4.53 9.83 8.86
C THR A 55 -3.41 9.01 8.24
N ASP A 56 -2.85 9.52 7.14
CA ASP A 56 -1.63 8.99 6.50
C ASP A 56 -0.48 8.79 7.50
N THR A 57 -0.38 9.68 8.49
CA THR A 57 0.61 9.61 9.56
C THR A 57 0.35 8.42 10.48
N GLN A 58 -0.91 8.16 10.85
CA GLN A 58 -1.28 6.99 11.64
C GLN A 58 -0.99 5.70 10.87
N ILE A 59 -1.38 5.61 9.60
CA ILE A 59 -1.12 4.46 8.72
C ILE A 59 0.38 4.18 8.63
N SER A 60 1.17 5.17 8.18
CA SER A 60 2.62 5.03 8.04
C SER A 60 3.31 4.63 9.35
N ARG A 61 2.91 5.22 10.47
CA ARG A 61 3.50 4.90 11.79
C ARG A 61 3.12 3.50 12.26
N TYR A 62 1.86 3.11 12.05
CA TYR A 62 1.35 1.80 12.45
C TYR A 62 2.09 0.67 11.72
N PHE A 63 2.15 0.71 10.39
CA PHE A 63 2.83 -0.34 9.61
C PHE A 63 4.34 -0.38 9.85
N ARG A 64 4.98 0.78 10.02
CA ARG A 64 6.40 0.84 10.39
C ARG A 64 6.68 0.27 11.79
N LYS A 65 5.72 0.33 12.72
CA LYS A 65 5.88 -0.23 14.07
C LYS A 65 5.58 -1.73 14.11
N HIS A 66 4.53 -2.17 13.43
CA HIS A 66 3.98 -3.53 13.59
C HIS A 66 4.40 -4.51 12.48
N TYR A 67 4.71 -4.03 11.28
CA TYR A 67 4.93 -4.87 10.09
C TYR A 67 6.22 -4.53 9.35
N ARG A 68 7.18 -3.89 10.02
CA ARG A 68 8.48 -3.54 9.42
C ARG A 68 9.22 -4.75 8.83
N ALA A 69 9.10 -5.91 9.47
CA ALA A 69 9.72 -7.15 9.00
C ALA A 69 9.13 -7.62 7.66
N TRP A 70 7.85 -7.33 7.40
CA TRP A 70 7.17 -7.70 6.17
C TRP A 70 7.37 -6.67 5.06
N LEU A 71 7.62 -5.41 5.43
CA LEU A 71 7.74 -4.28 4.52
C LEU A 71 9.17 -3.67 4.61
N PRO A 72 10.23 -4.41 4.23
CA PRO A 72 11.61 -3.97 4.43
C PRO A 72 11.96 -2.70 3.65
N THR A 73 11.26 -2.44 2.55
CA THR A 73 11.44 -1.27 1.68
C THR A 73 10.44 -0.14 1.96
N LEU A 74 9.65 -0.23 3.04
CA LEU A 74 8.64 0.78 3.42
C LEU A 74 9.25 2.18 3.45
N PRO A 75 8.84 3.10 2.55
CA PRO A 75 9.43 4.42 2.47
C PRO A 75 9.03 5.29 3.66
N ASP A 76 9.63 6.47 3.77
CA ASP A 76 9.17 7.48 4.71
C ASP A 76 7.74 7.94 4.36
N ARG A 77 7.07 8.56 5.33
CA ARG A 77 5.68 9.01 5.18
C ARG A 77 5.49 9.89 3.94
N SER A 78 6.40 10.84 3.67
CA SER A 78 6.20 11.81 2.59
C SER A 78 6.27 11.15 1.21
N THR A 79 7.17 10.19 1.05
CA THR A 79 7.29 9.38 -0.17
C THR A 79 6.07 8.46 -0.34
N LEU A 80 5.60 7.83 0.74
CA LEU A 80 4.40 6.98 0.72
C LEU A 80 3.14 7.77 0.32
N VAL A 81 2.92 8.95 0.93
CA VAL A 81 1.78 9.82 0.58
C VAL A 81 1.86 10.28 -0.87
N ARG A 82 3.05 10.63 -1.36
CA ARG A 82 3.24 10.97 -2.78
C ARG A 82 2.91 9.78 -3.69
N GLN A 83 3.22 8.56 -3.28
CA GLN A 83 2.86 7.36 -4.05
C GLN A 83 1.33 7.19 -4.09
N TRP A 84 0.64 7.28 -2.94
CA TRP A 84 -0.82 7.26 -2.88
C TRP A 84 -1.48 8.34 -3.74
N GLN A 85 -0.94 9.56 -3.74
CA GLN A 85 -1.42 10.64 -4.60
C GLN A 85 -1.25 10.31 -6.09
N ASN A 86 -0.16 9.65 -6.49
CA ASN A 86 0.03 9.24 -7.88
C ASN A 86 -0.89 8.08 -8.29
N LEU A 87 -1.39 7.32 -7.30
CA LEU A 87 -2.32 6.21 -7.50
C LEU A 87 -3.79 6.64 -7.42
N TRP A 88 -4.09 7.95 -7.40
CA TRP A 88 -5.46 8.46 -7.35
C TRP A 88 -6.38 7.92 -8.46
N ARG A 89 -5.82 7.52 -9.61
CA ARG A 89 -6.59 6.94 -10.73
C ARG A 89 -7.07 5.50 -10.49
N VAL A 90 -6.60 4.88 -9.42
CA VAL A 90 -6.92 3.49 -9.02
C VAL A 90 -7.92 3.44 -7.87
N LYS A 91 -7.97 4.52 -7.08
CA LYS A 91 -8.93 4.72 -6.01
C LYS A 91 -10.29 5.06 -6.60
#